data_AF-A0A520BVF1-F1
#
_entry.id   AF-A0A520BVF1-F1
#
_cell.length_a   1.000
_cell.length_b   1.000
_cell.length_c   1.000
_cell.angle_alpha   90.00
_cell.angle_beta   90.00
_cell.angle_gamma   90.00
#
_symmetry.space_group_name_H-M   'P 1'
#
loop_
_entity.id
_entity.type
_entity.pdbx_description
1 polymer ?
#
loop_
_entity_poly.entity_id
_entity_poly.type
_entity_poly.pdbx_seq_one_letter_code
_entity_poly.pdbx_strand_id
1 'polypeptide(L)'
;MLTLPQIIARPAQAYAFMRFTVRMDEMLKPADEGFPIVFKALAEQGIQPIGAAFYNYRRINMAETLDVEAGVAVERPGSATDPVEFATLPAGRFVTLRWHG
;
A
#
# COMPACT_ATOMS: atom_id res chain seq x y z
N MET A 1 17.53 -1.97 -14.68
CA MET A 1 18.66 -1.74 -13.76
C MET A 1 18.21 -1.88 -12.31
N LEU A 2 18.89 -2.71 -11.53
CA LEU A 2 18.64 -2.93 -10.10
C LEU A 2 19.74 -2.25 -9.27
N THR A 3 19.39 -1.56 -8.18
CA THR A 3 20.38 -1.04 -7.22
C THR A 3 20.86 -2.13 -6.26
N LEU A 4 22.02 -1.93 -5.63
CA LEU A 4 22.43 -2.78 -4.51
C LEU A 4 21.42 -2.68 -3.35
N PRO A 5 21.07 -3.80 -2.69
CA PRO A 5 20.24 -3.77 -1.49
C PRO A 5 20.90 -2.98 -0.35
N GLN A 6 20.09 -2.23 0.38
CA GLN A 6 20.53 -1.43 1.53
C GLN A 6 19.57 -1.60 2.70
N ILE A 7 20.07 -1.51 3.93
CA ILE A 7 19.22 -1.44 5.12
C ILE A 7 18.96 0.02 5.44
N ILE A 8 17.69 0.41 5.53
CA ILE A 8 17.27 1.75 5.95
C ILE A 8 16.38 1.66 7.20
N ALA A 9 16.43 2.70 8.03
CA ALA A 9 15.45 2.87 9.10
C ALA A 9 14.24 3.63 8.56
N ARG A 10 13.03 3.20 8.94
CA ARG A 10 11.78 3.90 8.64
C ARG A 10 11.02 4.19 9.93
N PRO A 11 10.44 5.38 10.09
CA PRO A 11 9.50 5.65 11.19
C PRO A 11 8.19 4.90 10.95
N ALA A 12 7.36 4.82 12.00
CA ALA A 12 5.98 4.38 11.85
C ALA A 12 5.23 5.41 11.00
N GLN A 13 4.36 4.94 10.10
CA GLN A 13 3.70 5.81 9.13
C GLN A 13 2.22 5.45 8.99
N ALA A 14 1.33 6.43 9.17
CA ALA A 14 -0.07 6.26 8.86
C ALA A 14 -0.25 6.04 7.35
N TYR A 15 -1.13 5.11 6.98
CA TYR A 15 -1.47 4.83 5.59
C TYR A 15 -2.96 4.49 5.47
N ALA A 16 -3.52 4.82 4.31
CA ALA A 16 -4.87 4.41 3.90
C ALA A 16 -4.75 3.30 2.87
N PHE A 17 -5.69 2.36 2.89
CA PHE A 17 -5.64 1.22 1.98
C PHE A 17 -7.02 0.58 1.77
N MET A 18 -7.11 -0.20 0.69
CA MET A 18 -8.19 -1.14 0.44
C MET A 18 -7.60 -2.55 0.30
N ARG A 19 -8.24 -3.53 0.95
CA ARG A 19 -7.80 -4.95 0.93
C ARG A 19 -8.38 -5.70 -0.25
N PHE A 20 -7.55 -6.59 -0.79
CA PHE A 20 -7.90 -7.52 -1.85
C PHE A 20 -7.32 -8.90 -1.55
N THR A 21 -8.09 -9.93 -1.89
CA THR A 21 -7.57 -11.30 -2.03
C THR A 21 -7.69 -11.65 -3.51
N VAL A 22 -6.56 -11.82 -4.18
CA VAL A 22 -6.47 -11.98 -5.65
C VAL A 22 -5.59 -13.14 -6.03
N ARG A 23 -5.84 -13.74 -7.19
CA ARG A 23 -4.86 -14.62 -7.84
C ARG A 23 -3.75 -13.78 -8.47
N MET A 24 -2.62 -14.42 -8.77
CA MET A 24 -1.47 -13.72 -9.37
C MET A 24 -1.81 -13.08 -10.73
N ASP A 25 -2.67 -13.72 -11.53
CA ASP A 25 -3.13 -13.20 -12.81
C ASP A 25 -4.25 -12.15 -12.70
N GLU A 26 -4.68 -11.84 -11.49
CA GLU A 26 -5.66 -10.79 -11.16
C GLU A 26 -5.01 -9.57 -10.51
N MET A 27 -3.67 -9.50 -10.47
CA MET A 27 -2.92 -8.43 -9.79
C MET A 27 -3.12 -7.02 -10.35
N LEU A 28 -3.80 -6.86 -11.49
CA LEU A 28 -4.23 -5.54 -11.98
C LEU A 28 -5.43 -4.99 -11.20
N LYS A 29 -6.23 -5.86 -10.58
CA LYS A 29 -7.47 -5.47 -9.88
C LYS A 29 -7.25 -4.41 -8.79
N PRO A 30 -6.26 -4.53 -7.87
CA PRO A 30 -6.08 -3.48 -6.88
C PRO A 30 -5.49 -2.18 -7.46
N ALA A 31 -4.84 -2.22 -8.64
CA ALA A 31 -4.47 -1.00 -9.36
C ALA A 31 -5.70 -0.26 -9.90
N ASP A 32 -6.53 -1.00 -10.62
CA ASP A 32 -7.65 -0.46 -11.40
C ASP A 32 -8.82 -0.05 -10.49
N GLU A 33 -9.08 -0.80 -9.43
CA GLU A 33 -10.18 -0.56 -8.50
C GLU A 33 -9.72 0.13 -7.21
N GLY A 34 -8.62 -0.36 -6.61
CA GLY A 34 -8.20 0.03 -5.27
C GLY A 34 -7.71 1.46 -5.17
N PHE A 35 -6.71 1.84 -5.96
CA PHE A 35 -6.12 3.18 -5.87
C PHE A 35 -7.12 4.31 -6.14
N PRO A 36 -7.97 4.26 -7.18
CA PRO A 36 -8.97 5.31 -7.40
C PRO A 36 -9.92 5.51 -6.22
N ILE A 37 -10.38 4.42 -5.60
CA ILE A 37 -11.28 4.47 -4.43
C ILE A 37 -10.55 5.08 -3.23
N VAL A 38 -9.31 4.64 -2.94
CA VAL A 38 -8.50 5.18 -1.83
C VAL A 38 -8.26 6.68 -2.01
N PHE A 39 -7.82 7.12 -3.19
CA PHE A 39 -7.57 8.55 -3.44
C PHE A 39 -8.83 9.40 -3.34
N LYS A 40 -9.98 8.88 -3.81
CA LYS A 40 -11.27 9.56 -3.65
C LYS A 40 -11.63 9.74 -2.17
N ALA A 41 -11.53 8.69 -1.37
CA ALA A 41 -11.83 8.75 0.07
C ALA A 41 -10.93 9.72 0.83
N LEU A 42 -9.65 9.80 0.45
CA LEU A 42 -8.71 10.78 1.01
C LEU A 42 -9.09 12.22 0.63
N ALA A 43 -9.47 12.46 -0.62
CA ALA A 43 -9.90 13.77 -1.10
C ALA A 43 -11.17 14.26 -0.39
N GLU A 44 -12.16 13.38 -0.19
CA GLU A 44 -13.41 13.67 0.54
C GLU A 44 -13.15 14.08 2.00
N GLN A 45 -12.09 13.56 2.61
CA GLN A 45 -11.68 13.90 3.99
C GLN A 45 -10.62 15.00 4.06
N GLY A 46 -10.17 15.54 2.92
CA GLY A 46 -9.09 16.52 2.85
C GLY A 46 -7.77 16.00 3.43
N ILE A 47 -7.47 14.71 3.28
CA ILE A 47 -6.24 14.08 3.78
C ILE A 47 -5.20 14.04 2.65
N GLN A 48 -4.00 14.58 2.90
CA GLN A 48 -2.93 14.56 1.92
C GLN A 48 -2.18 13.22 1.90
N PRO A 49 -2.01 12.59 0.73
CA PRO A 49 -1.05 11.52 0.53
C PRO A 49 0.39 12.06 0.62
N ILE A 50 1.28 11.34 1.31
CA ILE A 50 2.67 11.76 1.56
C ILE A 50 3.72 10.80 0.98
N GLY A 51 3.42 10.24 -0.19
CA GLY A 51 4.34 9.34 -0.89
C GLY A 51 3.69 8.70 -2.10
N ALA A 52 4.44 7.82 -2.77
CA ALA A 52 3.90 7.02 -3.84
C ALA A 52 2.89 5.98 -3.32
N ALA A 53 1.90 5.66 -4.15
CA ALA A 53 1.05 4.50 -3.94
C ALA A 53 1.89 3.21 -4.01
N PHE A 54 1.48 2.20 -3.25
CA PHE A 54 2.20 0.94 -3.15
C PHE A 54 1.24 -0.24 -2.97
N TYR A 55 1.76 -1.43 -3.30
CA TYR A 55 1.18 -2.69 -2.86
C TYR A 55 1.83 -3.13 -1.56
N ASN A 56 1.00 -3.45 -0.55
CA ASN A 56 1.46 -4.06 0.68
C ASN A 56 0.95 -5.50 0.74
N TYR A 57 1.84 -6.45 0.43
CA TYR A 57 1.56 -7.88 0.47
C TYR A 57 1.49 -8.34 1.93
N ARG A 58 0.30 -8.75 2.36
CA ARG A 58 0.03 -9.26 3.72
C ARG A 58 0.27 -10.77 3.80
N ARG A 59 -0.06 -11.48 2.72
CA ARG A 59 0.21 -12.91 2.54
C ARG A 59 0.57 -13.18 1.09
N ILE A 60 1.62 -13.97 0.88
CA ILE A 60 2.05 -14.39 -0.45
C ILE A 60 1.89 -15.91 -0.52
N ASN A 61 0.77 -16.38 -1.07
CA ASN A 61 0.61 -17.77 -1.54
C ASN A 61 0.39 -17.75 -3.05
N MET A 62 1.49 -17.84 -3.80
CA MET A 62 1.46 -17.78 -5.27
C MET A 62 0.64 -18.91 -5.92
N ALA A 63 0.46 -20.05 -5.22
CA ALA A 63 -0.29 -21.20 -5.74
C ALA A 63 -1.81 -21.02 -5.66
N GLU A 64 -2.28 -20.13 -4.78
CA GLU A 64 -3.71 -19.90 -4.55
C GLU A 64 -4.03 -18.42 -4.72
N THR A 65 -3.85 -17.65 -3.64
CA THR A 65 -4.21 -16.25 -3.57
C THR A 65 -3.19 -15.44 -2.77
N LEU A 66 -3.10 -14.18 -3.13
CA LEU A 66 -2.32 -13.14 -2.46
C LEU A 66 -3.31 -12.27 -1.69
N ASP A 67 -2.97 -11.95 -0.45
CA ASP A 67 -3.66 -10.88 0.28
C ASP A 67 -2.84 -9.61 0.12
N VAL A 68 -3.41 -8.63 -0.57
CA VAL A 68 -2.71 -7.42 -0.99
C VAL A 68 -3.54 -6.21 -0.61
N GLU A 69 -2.85 -5.17 -0.14
CA GLU A 69 -3.42 -3.87 0.10
C GLU A 69 -2.96 -2.90 -1.00
N ALA A 70 -3.91 -2.26 -1.68
CA ALA A 70 -3.65 -1.07 -2.48
C ALA A 70 -3.62 0.12 -1.53
N GLY A 71 -2.43 0.66 -1.23
CA GLY A 71 -2.25 1.64 -0.16
C GLY A 71 -1.42 2.86 -0.54
N VAL A 72 -1.55 3.91 0.26
CA VAL A 72 -0.73 5.12 0.18
C VAL A 72 -0.49 5.70 1.58
N ALA A 73 0.73 6.16 1.83
CA ALA A 73 1.07 6.83 3.08
C ALA A 73 0.33 8.19 3.18
N VAL A 74 -0.13 8.56 4.37
CA VAL A 74 -0.93 9.78 4.60
C VAL A 74 -0.38 10.59 5.76
N GLU A 75 -0.58 11.91 5.73
CA GLU A 75 -0.10 12.83 6.78
C GLU A 75 -0.73 12.57 8.15
N ARG A 76 -1.97 12.06 8.18
CA ARG A 76 -2.73 11.71 9.38
C ARG A 76 -3.73 10.59 9.07
N PRO A 77 -4.12 9.76 10.04
CA PRO A 77 -5.23 8.82 9.84
C PRO A 77 -6.55 9.56 9.62
N GLY A 78 -7.41 8.99 8.78
CA GLY A 78 -8.79 9.43 8.58
C GLY A 78 -9.80 8.59 9.34
N SER A 79 -11.08 8.87 9.10
CA SER A 79 -12.17 7.98 9.49
C SER A 79 -12.31 6.87 8.44
N ALA A 80 -12.42 5.62 8.89
CA ALA A 80 -12.63 4.51 7.97
C ALA A 80 -13.97 4.66 7.24
N THR A 81 -13.94 4.46 5.92
CA THR A 81 -15.12 4.49 5.05
C THR A 81 -15.06 3.24 4.20
N ASP A 82 -15.86 2.22 4.50
CA ASP A 82 -15.87 0.95 3.77
C ASP A 82 -15.89 1.19 2.24
N PRO A 83 -14.91 0.69 1.46
CA PRO A 83 -13.88 -0.32 1.80
C PRO A 83 -12.48 0.23 2.15
N VAL A 84 -12.33 1.52 2.38
CA VAL A 84 -11.06 2.17 2.74
C VAL A 84 -10.85 2.15 4.25
N GLU A 85 -9.79 1.48 4.65
CA GLU A 85 -9.30 1.39 6.02
C GLU A 85 -8.05 2.26 6.22
N PHE A 86 -7.74 2.56 7.49
CA PHE A 86 -6.51 3.23 7.89
C PHE A 86 -5.76 2.38 8.92
N ALA A 87 -4.44 2.32 8.80
CA ALA A 87 -3.58 1.65 9.78
C ALA A 87 -2.20 2.32 9.84
N THR A 88 -1.27 1.68 10.54
CA THR A 88 0.11 2.15 10.70
C THR A 88 1.08 1.15 10.10
N LEU A 89 1.86 1.58 9.11
CA LEU A 89 3.06 0.86 8.67
C LEU A 89 4.07 0.87 9.83
N PRO A 90 4.68 -0.28 10.16
CA PRO A 90 5.53 -0.38 11.33
C PRO A 90 6.84 0.41 11.15
N ALA A 91 7.32 1.00 12.26
CA ALA A 91 8.69 1.47 12.34
C ALA A 91 9.67 0.29 12.30
N GLY A 92 10.88 0.52 11.83
CA GLY A 92 11.93 -0.50 11.92
C GLY A 92 13.02 -0.38 10.86
N ARG A 93 13.82 -1.44 10.77
CA ARG A 93 14.88 -1.59 9.78
C ARG A 93 14.35 -2.44 8.62
N PHE A 94 14.43 -1.90 7.42
CA PHE A 94 13.95 -2.54 6.19
C PHE A 94 15.10 -2.69 5.20
N VAL A 95 15.16 -3.84 4.53
CA VAL A 95 15.99 -4.00 3.33
C VAL A 95 15.23 -3.38 2.17
N THR A 96 15.89 -2.50 1.42
CA THR A 96 15.32 -1.82 0.25
C THR A 96 16.25 -1.97 -0.95
N LEU A 97 15.64 -2.01 -2.13
CA LEU A 97 16.32 -1.92 -3.42
C LEU A 97 15.39 -1.16 -4.40
N ARG A 98 15.95 -0.61 -5.46
CA ARG A 98 15.18 0.04 -6.53
C ARG A 98 15.41 -0.74 -7.82
N TRP A 99 14.33 -0.95 -8.55
CA TRP A 99 14.33 -1.55 -9.87
C TRP A 99 13.76 -0.54 -10.87
N HIS A 100 14.45 -0.38 -11.99
CA HIS A 100 14.00 0.38 -13.15
C HIS A 100 14.00 -0.57 -14.35
N GLY A 101 12.92 -0.68 -15.09
CA GLY A 101 12.80 -1.53 -16.27
C GLY A 101 11.57 -1.21 -17.08
#